data_AF-A0A1V2QHY1-F1
#
_entry.id   AF-A0A1V2QHY1-F1
#
_cell.length_a   1.000
_cell.length_b   1.000
_cell.length_c   1.000
_cell.angle_alpha   90.00
_cell.angle_beta   90.00
_cell.angle_gamma   90.00
#
_symmetry.space_group_name_H-M   'P 1'
#
loop_
_entity.id
_entity.type
_entity.pdbx_description
1 polymer ?
#
loop_
_entity_poly.entity_id
_entity_poly.type
_entity_poly.pdbx_seq_one_letter_code
_entity_poly.pdbx_strand_id
1 'polypeptide(L)'
;MTEHDPRGGLLLLIDPERASLDDTSDAPVDAVIGAWLVNPDGTRGRFQPNPVYQPSSPNSPLDPVDAVLGLIAHDDTDAAELLPAVLADMTFGVALDEQGVALVRPAPDGVPSVLVTTSYGHRGRVNAAGWRDTTLAELAAALPPQGVDVLLNPSAPTSIRLHADVVREATERQPDQPGPHPSDSPA
;
A
#
# COMPACT_ATOMS: atom_id res chain seq x y z
N MET A 1 -8.76 -25.32 -21.61
CA MET A 1 -9.14 -24.17 -22.44
C MET A 1 -9.72 -23.14 -21.50
N THR A 2 -8.85 -22.32 -20.92
CA THR A 2 -9.24 -21.30 -19.94
C THR A 2 -9.64 -20.07 -20.73
N GLU A 3 -10.90 -19.67 -20.65
CA GLU A 3 -11.37 -18.40 -21.21
C GLU A 3 -10.60 -17.26 -20.53
N HIS A 4 -9.70 -16.60 -21.26
CA HIS A 4 -9.21 -15.29 -20.89
C HIS A 4 -10.36 -14.31 -21.12
N ASP A 5 -10.94 -13.76 -20.05
CA ASP A 5 -11.88 -12.64 -20.16
C ASP A 5 -11.13 -11.45 -20.78
N PRO A 6 -11.51 -10.99 -22.00
CA PRO A 6 -10.79 -9.93 -22.70
C PRO A 6 -10.92 -8.55 -22.04
N ARG A 7 -11.64 -8.42 -20.92
CA ARG A 7 -11.96 -7.14 -20.26
C ARG A 7 -11.10 -6.82 -19.05
N GLY A 8 -10.20 -7.71 -18.64
CA GLY A 8 -9.52 -7.61 -17.34
C GLY A 8 -10.48 -7.95 -16.18
N GLY A 9 -9.95 -7.94 -14.95
CA GLY A 9 -10.69 -8.34 -13.76
C GLY A 9 -10.50 -7.37 -12.59
N LEU A 10 -11.26 -7.58 -11.51
CA LEU A 10 -11.06 -6.88 -10.25
C LEU A 10 -10.71 -7.88 -9.16
N LEU A 11 -9.61 -7.63 -8.46
CA LEU A 11 -9.27 -8.35 -7.24
C LEU A 11 -9.68 -7.48 -6.06
N LEU A 12 -10.67 -7.90 -5.29
CA LEU A 12 -11.19 -7.15 -4.16
C LEU A 12 -10.42 -7.48 -2.88
N LEU A 13 -10.10 -6.45 -2.09
CA LEU A 13 -9.72 -6.60 -0.70
C LEU A 13 -10.95 -6.35 0.17
N ILE A 14 -11.40 -7.35 0.90
CA ILE A 14 -12.59 -7.29 1.76
C ILE A 14 -12.12 -7.27 3.22
N ASP A 15 -12.80 -6.49 4.05
CA ASP A 15 -12.58 -6.49 5.50
C ASP A 15 -12.71 -7.92 6.05
N PRO A 16 -11.64 -8.49 6.64
CA PRO A 16 -11.64 -9.88 7.10
C PRO A 16 -12.77 -10.20 8.08
N GLU A 17 -13.23 -9.22 8.86
CA GLU A 17 -14.32 -9.40 9.82
C GLU A 17 -15.71 -9.43 9.15
N ARG A 18 -15.83 -8.96 7.90
CA ARG A 18 -17.06 -9.01 7.07
C ARG A 18 -16.99 -10.00 5.92
N ALA A 19 -15.82 -10.59 5.68
CA ALA A 19 -15.69 -11.67 4.71
C ALA A 19 -16.56 -12.85 5.17
N SER A 20 -17.69 -13.04 4.51
CA SER A 20 -18.48 -14.26 4.66
C SER A 20 -17.67 -15.39 4.00
N LEU A 21 -17.50 -16.52 4.68
CA LEU A 21 -16.67 -17.64 4.21
C LEU A 21 -17.16 -18.24 2.87
N ASP A 22 -18.38 -17.92 2.43
CA ASP A 22 -19.07 -18.67 1.37
C ASP A 22 -19.17 -17.96 0.00
N ASP A 23 -19.07 -16.62 -0.10
CA ASP A 23 -18.96 -15.94 -1.42
C ASP A 23 -18.47 -14.48 -1.29
N THR A 24 -17.30 -14.18 -1.86
CA THR A 24 -16.77 -12.80 -1.91
C THR A 24 -17.52 -11.91 -2.90
N SER A 25 -18.32 -12.50 -3.81
CA SER A 25 -19.09 -11.78 -4.83
C SER A 25 -20.32 -11.04 -4.28
N ASP A 26 -20.75 -11.33 -3.04
CA ASP A 26 -21.93 -10.71 -2.41
C ASP A 26 -21.55 -9.80 -1.22
N ALA A 27 -20.26 -9.49 -1.06
CA ALA A 27 -19.81 -8.57 -0.03
C ALA A 27 -20.41 -7.17 -0.27
N PRO A 28 -21.06 -6.56 0.75
CA PRO A 28 -21.60 -5.22 0.59
C PRO A 28 -20.47 -4.24 0.29
N VAL A 29 -20.75 -3.22 -0.53
CA VAL A 29 -19.73 -2.27 -0.99
C VAL A 29 -19.01 -1.57 0.16
N ASP A 30 -19.66 -1.37 1.31
CA ASP A 30 -19.06 -0.75 2.49
C ASP A 30 -18.16 -1.71 3.30
N ALA A 31 -18.11 -3.00 2.95
CA ALA A 31 -17.17 -3.99 3.49
C ALA A 31 -15.91 -4.15 2.63
N VAL A 32 -15.90 -3.63 1.41
CA VAL A 32 -14.75 -3.70 0.50
C VAL A 32 -13.78 -2.58 0.87
N ILE A 33 -12.55 -2.93 1.26
CA ILE A 33 -11.48 -1.96 1.56
C ILE A 33 -11.03 -1.26 0.28
N GLY A 34 -10.96 -2.00 -0.82
CA GLY A 34 -10.63 -1.49 -2.14
C GLY A 34 -10.36 -2.61 -3.14
N ALA A 35 -9.74 -2.28 -4.27
CA ALA A 35 -9.51 -3.24 -5.33
C ALA A 35 -8.22 -2.97 -6.12
N TRP A 36 -7.66 -4.04 -6.69
CA TRP A 36 -6.69 -3.95 -7.78
C TRP A 36 -7.39 -4.22 -9.10
N LEU A 37 -7.13 -3.37 -10.10
CA LEU A 37 -7.46 -3.69 -11.49
C LEU A 37 -6.47 -4.74 -11.99
N VAL A 38 -6.98 -5.86 -12.50
CA VAL A 38 -6.20 -6.91 -13.14
C VAL A 38 -6.30 -6.72 -14.64
N ASN A 39 -5.16 -6.47 -15.29
CA ASN A 39 -5.08 -6.31 -16.73
C ASN A 39 -5.28 -7.68 -17.43
N PRO A 40 -5.61 -7.70 -18.74
CA PRO A 40 -5.77 -8.96 -19.48
C PRO A 40 -4.53 -9.86 -19.51
N ASP A 41 -3.34 -9.28 -19.31
CA ASP A 41 -2.06 -10.01 -19.19
C ASP A 41 -1.82 -10.60 -17.78
N GLY A 42 -2.76 -10.42 -16.85
CA GLY A 42 -2.67 -10.89 -15.48
C GLY A 42 -1.92 -9.96 -14.52
N THR A 43 -1.35 -8.86 -15.02
CA THR A 43 -0.67 -7.88 -14.16
C THR A 43 -1.69 -7.06 -13.36
N ARG A 44 -1.30 -6.62 -12.16
CA ARG A 44 -2.13 -5.78 -11.31
C ARG A 44 -1.71 -4.32 -11.46
N GLY A 45 -2.69 -3.42 -11.56
CA GLY A 45 -2.49 -1.99 -11.40
C GLY A 45 -2.36 -1.59 -9.93
N ARG A 46 -2.33 -0.28 -9.65
CA ARG A 46 -2.30 0.23 -8.27
C ARG A 46 -3.59 -0.06 -7.52
N PHE A 47 -3.47 -0.25 -6.21
CA PHE A 47 -4.61 -0.37 -5.32
C PHE A 47 -5.48 0.89 -5.39
N GLN A 48 -6.78 0.69 -5.62
CA GLN A 48 -7.79 1.73 -5.60
C GLN A 48 -8.56 1.64 -4.28
N PRO A 49 -8.38 2.59 -3.35
CA PRO A 49 -9.11 2.57 -2.09
C PRO A 49 -10.59 2.82 -2.33
N ASN A 50 -11.45 2.17 -1.55
CA ASN A 50 -12.87 2.40 -1.60
C ASN A 50 -13.27 3.56 -0.66
N PRO A 51 -13.73 4.71 -1.17
CA PRO A 51 -14.06 5.87 -0.34
C PRO A 51 -15.29 5.66 0.55
N VAL A 52 -16.11 4.63 0.30
CA VAL A 52 -17.28 4.30 1.12
C VAL A 52 -17.05 3.14 2.09
N TYR A 53 -15.82 2.60 2.16
CA TYR A 53 -15.46 1.57 3.12
C TYR A 53 -15.72 2.02 4.56
N GLN A 54 -16.36 1.15 5.35
CA GLN A 54 -16.60 1.35 6.77
C GLN A 54 -15.95 0.22 7.57
N PRO A 55 -14.84 0.51 8.30
CA PRO A 55 -14.18 -0.46 9.16
C PRO A 55 -15.15 -1.16 10.12
N SER A 56 -15.06 -2.48 10.19
CA SER A 56 -15.92 -3.31 11.05
C SER A 56 -15.58 -3.16 12.52
N SER A 57 -14.29 -2.99 12.80
CA SER A 57 -13.76 -2.70 14.12
C SER A 57 -12.66 -1.65 14.04
N PRO A 58 -12.24 -1.08 15.19
CA PRO A 58 -11.05 -0.21 15.24
C PRO A 58 -9.75 -0.89 14.79
N ASN A 59 -9.73 -2.22 14.68
CA ASN A 59 -8.59 -3.02 14.25
C ASN A 59 -8.70 -3.49 12.79
N SER A 60 -9.83 -3.25 12.13
CA SER A 60 -9.97 -3.59 10.71
C SER A 60 -8.95 -2.80 9.88
N PRO A 61 -8.26 -3.44 8.93
CA PRO A 61 -7.24 -2.78 8.14
C PRO A 61 -7.85 -1.73 7.21
N LEU A 62 -7.20 -0.58 7.11
CA LEU A 62 -7.65 0.53 6.27
C LEU A 62 -7.13 0.46 4.83
N ASP A 63 -6.13 -0.38 4.58
CA ASP A 63 -5.50 -0.63 3.29
C ASP A 63 -4.63 -1.92 3.33
N PRO A 64 -4.09 -2.36 2.19
CA PRO A 64 -3.25 -3.56 2.13
C PRO A 64 -1.97 -3.50 2.99
N VAL A 65 -1.34 -2.33 3.14
CA VAL A 65 -0.14 -2.19 3.98
C VAL A 65 -0.53 -2.32 5.45
N ASP A 66 -1.62 -1.70 5.86
CA ASP A 66 -2.17 -1.82 7.20
C ASP A 66 -2.50 -3.28 7.55
N ALA A 67 -3.07 -4.04 6.60
CA ALA A 67 -3.32 -5.47 6.76
C ALA A 67 -2.02 -6.28 6.98
N VAL A 68 -1.00 -6.07 6.13
CA VAL A 68 0.29 -6.77 6.24
C VAL A 68 1.01 -6.41 7.54
N LEU A 69 1.05 -5.13 7.92
CA LEU A 69 1.66 -4.70 9.18
C LEU A 69 0.92 -5.26 10.38
N GLY A 70 -0.41 -5.37 10.30
CA GLY A 70 -1.22 -6.07 11.29
C GLY A 70 -0.83 -7.54 11.45
N LEU A 71 -0.61 -8.27 10.36
CA LEU A 71 -0.16 -9.66 10.40
C LEU A 71 1.23 -9.80 11.03
N ILE A 72 2.19 -8.95 10.64
CA ILE A 72 3.54 -8.92 11.21
C ILE A 72 3.50 -8.66 12.72
N ALA A 73 2.63 -7.76 13.17
CA ALA A 73 2.46 -7.46 14.59
C ALA A 73 1.87 -8.63 15.40
N HIS A 74 1.24 -9.60 14.74
CA HIS A 74 0.74 -10.84 15.35
C HIS A 74 1.68 -12.04 15.11
N ASP A 75 2.97 -11.77 14.91
CA ASP A 75 4.06 -12.75 14.74
C ASP A 75 3.94 -13.64 13.48
N ASP A 76 3.21 -13.20 12.45
CA ASP A 76 3.27 -13.81 11.12
C ASP A 76 4.51 -13.29 10.38
N THR A 77 5.60 -14.03 10.47
CA THR A 77 6.89 -13.65 9.88
C THR A 77 6.89 -13.71 8.35
N ASP A 78 6.03 -14.53 7.76
CA ASP A 78 5.95 -14.70 6.30
C ASP A 78 5.29 -13.48 5.66
N ALA A 79 4.42 -12.78 6.40
CA ALA A 79 3.81 -11.53 5.95
C ALA A 79 4.82 -10.42 5.69
N ALA A 80 5.99 -10.43 6.36
CA ALA A 80 7.04 -9.42 6.15
C ALA A 80 7.61 -9.46 4.72
N GLU A 81 7.63 -10.64 4.08
CA GLU A 81 8.11 -10.80 2.71
C GLU A 81 7.17 -10.15 1.67
N LEU A 82 5.90 -9.95 2.03
CA LEU A 82 4.89 -9.33 1.16
C LEU A 82 5.00 -7.80 1.13
N LEU A 83 5.56 -7.19 2.18
CA LEU A 83 5.52 -5.75 2.38
C LEU A 83 6.12 -4.94 1.20
N PRO A 84 7.28 -5.30 0.62
CA PRO A 84 7.84 -4.55 -0.51
C PRO A 84 6.92 -4.54 -1.74
N ALA A 85 6.32 -5.69 -2.08
CA ALA A 85 5.41 -5.80 -3.22
C ALA A 85 4.14 -4.97 -2.99
N VAL A 86 3.59 -5.02 -1.77
CA VAL A 86 2.40 -4.27 -1.41
C VAL A 86 2.66 -2.76 -1.43
N LEU A 87 3.80 -2.29 -0.92
CA LEU A 87 4.17 -0.87 -0.96
C LEU A 87 4.26 -0.33 -2.39
N ALA A 88 4.73 -1.12 -3.35
CA ALA A 88 4.87 -0.69 -4.75
C ALA A 88 3.51 -0.37 -5.42
N ASP A 89 2.46 -1.11 -5.03
CA ASP A 89 1.11 -0.99 -5.57
C ASP A 89 0.30 0.15 -4.94
N MET A 90 0.82 0.80 -3.89
CA MET A 90 0.10 1.82 -3.15
C MET A 90 0.24 3.23 -3.73
N THR A 91 -0.73 4.07 -3.34
CA THR A 91 -0.61 5.53 -3.36
C THR A 91 -0.46 5.99 -1.91
N PHE A 92 0.49 6.89 -1.67
CA PHE A 92 0.81 7.40 -0.36
C PHE A 92 0.38 8.87 -0.23
N GLY A 93 -0.07 9.28 0.94
CA GLY A 93 -0.31 10.68 1.28
C GLY A 93 0.86 11.22 2.09
N VAL A 94 1.60 12.19 1.55
CA VAL A 94 2.62 12.94 2.31
C VAL A 94 1.95 14.12 3.00
N ALA A 95 2.12 14.22 4.31
CA ALA A 95 1.56 15.31 5.11
C ALA A 95 2.32 16.62 4.86
N LEU A 96 1.61 17.74 4.68
CA LEU A 96 2.17 19.05 4.39
C LEU A 96 1.81 20.09 5.46
N ASP A 97 2.69 21.06 5.68
CA ASP A 97 2.41 22.27 6.45
C ASP A 97 1.65 23.33 5.62
N GLU A 98 1.38 24.48 6.24
CA GLU A 98 0.66 25.60 5.61
C GLU A 98 1.41 26.21 4.41
N GLN A 99 2.71 25.96 4.29
CA GLN A 99 3.55 26.41 3.18
C GLN A 99 3.66 25.35 2.07
N GLY A 100 3.01 24.20 2.24
CA GLY A 100 3.08 23.09 1.29
C GLY A 100 4.38 22.28 1.39
N VAL A 101 5.12 22.40 2.49
CA VAL A 101 6.36 21.66 2.75
C VAL A 101 6.04 20.37 3.51
N ALA A 102 6.73 19.28 3.16
CA ALA A 102 6.54 17.99 3.81
C ALA A 102 6.85 18.07 5.31
N LEU A 103 5.94 17.57 6.14
CA LEU A 103 6.12 17.51 7.58
C LEU A 103 7.16 16.44 7.93
N VAL A 104 8.23 16.88 8.59
CA VAL A 104 9.24 16.00 9.19
C VAL A 104 9.13 16.09 10.70
N ARG A 105 9.02 14.94 11.38
CA ARG A 105 9.03 14.85 12.84
C ARG A 105 9.89 13.67 13.29
N PRO A 106 10.43 13.70 14.51
CA PRO A 106 11.10 12.54 15.07
C PRO A 106 10.09 11.38 15.20
N ALA A 107 10.48 10.20 14.70
CA ALA A 107 9.84 8.95 15.05
C ALA A 107 10.05 8.64 16.56
N PRO A 108 9.40 7.61 17.15
CA PRO A 108 9.55 7.29 18.57
C PRO A 108 11.01 7.02 19.02
N ASP A 109 11.88 6.62 18.11
CA ASP A 109 13.32 6.41 18.33
C ASP A 109 14.18 7.68 18.11
N GLY A 110 13.55 8.82 17.79
CA GLY A 110 14.19 10.11 17.61
C GLY A 110 14.67 10.40 16.19
N VAL A 111 14.58 9.45 15.25
CA VAL A 111 15.05 9.67 13.87
C VAL A 111 14.09 10.60 13.10
N PRO A 112 14.58 11.69 12.48
CA PRO A 112 13.74 12.56 11.66
C PRO A 112 13.10 11.76 10.52
N SER A 113 11.78 11.85 10.39
CA SER A 113 11.03 11.08 9.42
C SER A 113 9.93 11.93 8.78
N VAL A 114 9.77 11.82 7.46
CA VAL A 114 8.62 12.38 6.75
C VAL A 114 7.35 11.63 7.16
N LEU A 115 6.29 12.36 7.45
CA LEU A 115 5.00 11.77 7.84
C LEU A 115 4.19 11.37 6.60
N VAL A 116 3.88 10.07 6.50
CA VAL A 116 3.22 9.49 5.32
C VAL A 116 2.09 8.55 5.74
N THR A 117 0.97 8.56 5.02
CA THR A 117 -0.15 7.62 5.22
C THR A 117 -0.40 6.75 4.00
N THR A 118 -0.76 5.49 4.19
CA THR A 118 -1.13 4.55 3.12
C THR A 118 -2.63 4.56 2.78
N SER A 119 -3.44 5.15 3.65
CA SER A 119 -4.89 5.34 3.46
C SER A 119 -5.36 6.71 3.92
N TYR A 120 -6.43 7.22 3.30
CA TYR A 120 -7.14 8.41 3.74
C TYR A 120 -7.62 8.30 5.19
N GLY A 121 -7.99 7.09 5.64
CA GLY A 121 -8.45 6.85 7.01
C GLY A 121 -7.38 7.09 8.08
N HIS A 122 -6.09 7.07 7.74
CA HIS A 122 -5.01 7.42 8.68
C HIS A 122 -4.81 8.93 8.83
N ARG A 123 -5.28 9.76 7.88
CA ARG A 123 -5.00 11.21 7.85
C ARG A 123 -5.52 11.96 9.07
N GLY A 124 -6.65 11.54 9.63
CA GLY A 124 -7.23 12.16 10.84
C GLY A 124 -6.36 12.05 12.09
N ARG A 125 -5.31 11.22 12.08
CA ARG A 125 -4.35 11.05 13.18
C ARG A 125 -3.17 12.01 13.10
N VAL A 126 -3.01 12.72 11.99
CA VAL A 126 -1.89 13.63 11.74
C VAL A 126 -2.41 15.06 11.66
N ASN A 127 -1.83 15.94 12.47
CA ASN A 127 -2.09 17.38 12.35
C ASN A 127 -1.30 17.95 11.16
N ALA A 128 -1.94 17.96 9.98
CA ALA A 128 -1.40 18.47 8.73
C ALA A 128 -2.34 19.51 8.12
N ALA A 129 -1.78 20.55 7.49
CA ALA A 129 -2.56 21.57 6.79
C ALA A 129 -2.99 21.11 5.39
N GLY A 130 -2.25 20.16 4.81
CA GLY A 130 -2.55 19.58 3.50
C GLY A 130 -1.93 18.19 3.32
N TRP A 131 -2.26 17.58 2.19
CA TRP A 131 -1.76 16.27 1.78
C TRP A 131 -1.39 16.29 0.30
N ARG A 132 -0.31 15.61 -0.06
CA ARG A 132 0.04 15.32 -1.45
C ARG A 132 0.08 13.82 -1.67
N ASP A 133 -0.72 13.37 -2.62
CA ASP A 133 -0.68 11.98 -3.07
C ASP A 133 0.56 11.74 -3.94
N THR A 134 1.24 10.63 -3.71
CA THR A 134 2.51 10.27 -4.34
C THR A 134 2.62 8.76 -4.51
N THR A 135 3.40 8.32 -5.48
CA THR A 135 3.85 6.93 -5.63
C THR A 135 5.08 6.65 -4.77
N LEU A 136 5.43 5.37 -4.58
CA LEU A 136 6.67 4.97 -3.89
C LEU A 136 7.92 5.55 -4.57
N ALA A 137 7.94 5.56 -5.91
CA ALA A 137 9.05 6.09 -6.70
C ALA A 137 9.23 7.61 -6.53
N GLU A 138 8.13 8.36 -6.58
CA GLU A 138 8.15 9.81 -6.33
C GLU A 138 8.54 10.15 -4.89
N LEU A 139 8.09 9.35 -3.91
CA LEU A 139 8.50 9.50 -2.51
C LEU A 139 10.00 9.25 -2.36
N ALA A 140 10.51 8.14 -2.90
CA ALA A 140 11.93 7.79 -2.89
C ALA A 140 12.81 8.89 -3.51
N ALA A 141 12.39 9.44 -4.65
CA ALA A 141 13.11 10.50 -5.35
C ALA A 141 13.10 11.84 -4.59
N ALA A 142 12.07 12.09 -3.77
CA ALA A 142 11.96 13.31 -2.98
C ALA A 142 12.72 13.26 -1.64
N LEU A 143 13.07 12.06 -1.14
CA LEU A 143 13.80 11.91 0.11
C LEU A 143 15.25 12.41 -0.01
N PRO A 144 15.76 13.16 0.98
CA PRO A 144 17.17 13.58 0.98
C PRO A 144 18.08 12.35 1.06
N PRO A 145 19.32 12.42 0.54
CA PRO A 145 20.22 11.26 0.50
C PRO A 145 20.45 10.59 1.86
N GLN A 146 20.42 11.36 2.94
CA GLN A 146 20.65 10.88 4.30
C GLN A 146 19.90 11.72 5.33
N GLY A 147 19.67 11.13 6.51
CA GLY A 147 19.22 11.84 7.71
C GLY A 147 17.71 12.05 7.84
N VAL A 148 16.91 11.61 6.87
CA VAL A 148 15.45 11.62 6.95
C VAL A 148 14.87 10.33 6.39
N ASP A 149 14.09 9.64 7.22
CA ASP A 149 13.38 8.40 6.89
C ASP A 149 11.89 8.66 6.59
N VAL A 150 11.08 7.60 6.47
CA VAL A 150 9.63 7.69 6.31
C VAL A 150 8.95 7.08 7.54
N LEU A 151 8.03 7.82 8.16
CA LEU A 151 7.14 7.29 9.19
C LEU A 151 5.77 7.02 8.56
N LEU A 152 5.46 5.74 8.36
CA LEU A 152 4.18 5.29 7.84
C LEU A 152 3.12 5.25 8.94
N ASN A 153 1.91 5.66 8.56
CA ASN A 153 0.69 5.69 9.38
C ASN A 153 0.95 6.21 10.81
N PRO A 154 1.45 7.46 10.97
CA PRO A 154 1.80 7.97 12.29
C PRO A 154 0.64 7.86 13.28
N SER A 155 0.96 7.41 14.49
CA SER A 155 0.00 7.22 15.60
C SER A 155 -1.06 6.13 15.35
N ALA A 156 -0.93 5.33 14.29
CA ALA A 156 -1.69 4.08 14.14
C ALA A 156 -1.01 2.94 14.93
N PRO A 157 -1.76 1.88 15.33
CA PRO A 157 -1.18 0.66 15.91
C PRO A 157 -0.13 0.01 15.01
N THR A 158 -0.29 0.15 13.70
CA THR A 158 0.59 -0.34 12.62
C THR A 158 1.61 0.70 12.16
N SER A 159 1.90 1.73 12.97
CA SER A 159 2.89 2.74 12.60
C SER A 159 4.29 2.13 12.54
N ILE A 160 5.00 2.35 11.43
CA ILE A 160 6.35 1.82 11.22
C ILE A 160 7.26 2.89 10.59
N ARG A 161 8.52 2.94 11.02
CA ARG A 161 9.57 3.72 10.36
C ARG A 161 10.22 2.86 9.27
N LEU A 162 10.22 3.35 8.04
CA LEU A 162 10.96 2.78 6.92
C LEU A 162 12.23 3.60 6.68
N HIS A 163 13.36 2.91 6.61
CA HIS A 163 14.64 3.51 6.23
C HIS A 163 14.57 4.03 4.80
N ALA A 164 15.12 5.22 4.55
CA ALA A 164 15.12 5.83 3.22
C ALA A 164 15.75 4.92 2.15
N ASP A 165 16.78 4.15 2.51
CA ASP A 165 17.44 3.21 1.59
C ASP A 165 16.53 2.05 1.21
N VAL A 166 15.77 1.51 2.16
CA VAL A 166 14.76 0.46 1.89
C VAL A 166 13.67 0.99 0.96
N VAL A 167 13.23 2.24 1.16
CA VAL A 167 12.24 2.89 0.29
C VAL A 167 12.78 3.01 -1.15
N ARG A 168 14.07 3.32 -1.33
CA ARG A 168 14.71 3.39 -2.65
C ARG A 168 14.87 2.00 -3.28
N GLU A 169 15.40 1.03 -2.55
CA GLU A 169 15.56 -0.35 -3.03
C GLU A 169 14.23 -0.98 -3.46
N ALA A 170 13.13 -0.66 -2.76
CA ALA A 170 11.80 -1.13 -3.12
C ALA A 170 11.30 -0.58 -4.48
N THR A 171 11.87 0.52 -4.99
CA THR A 171 11.56 1.03 -6.33
C THR A 171 12.33 0.33 -7.45
N GLU A 172 13.45 -0.31 -7.10
CA GLU A 172 14.32 -1.01 -8.06
C GLU A 172 13.86 -2.46 -8.30
N ARG A 173 13.09 -3.04 -7.37
CA ARG A 173 12.36 -4.28 -7.62
C ARG A 173 11.19 -4.00 -8.57
N GLN A 174 11.40 -4.22 -9.86
CA GLN A 174 10.27 -4.47 -10.77
C GLN A 174 9.53 -5.74 -10.31
N PRO A 175 8.18 -5.82 -10.43
CA PRO A 175 7.52 -7.12 -10.44
C PRO A 175 8.16 -7.95 -11.56
N ASP A 176 8.52 -9.20 -11.26
CA ASP A 176 9.16 -10.14 -12.20
C ASP A 176 8.68 -9.91 -13.63
N GLN A 177 9.57 -9.42 -14.50
CA GLN A 177 9.31 -9.52 -15.93
C GLN A 177 9.33 -11.02 -16.28
N PRO A 178 8.26 -11.58 -16.87
CA PRO A 178 8.37 -12.91 -17.42
C PRO A 178 9.48 -12.89 -18.47
N GLY A 179 10.50 -13.72 -18.27
CA GLY A 179 11.63 -13.84 -19.19
C GLY A 179 11.16 -14.09 -20.62
N PRO A 180 11.92 -13.69 -21.64
CA PRO A 180 11.50 -13.82 -23.03
C PRO A 180 11.13 -15.28 -23.32
N HIS A 181 9.88 -15.50 -23.77
CA HIS A 181 9.44 -16.80 -24.28
C HIS A 181 10.45 -17.26 -25.35
N PRO A 182 10.97 -18.49 -25.28
CA PRO A 182 11.81 -19.00 -26.35
C PRO A 182 10.97 -19.02 -27.63
N SER A 183 11.39 -18.22 -28.60
CA SER A 183 10.80 -18.20 -29.94
C SER A 183 10.76 -19.63 -30.47
N ASP A 184 9.55 -20.10 -30.80
CA ASP A 184 9.39 -21.26 -31.68
C ASP A 184 10.09 -20.94 -33.01
N SER A 185 11.23 -21.60 -33.22
CA SER A 185 11.84 -21.70 -34.55
C SER A 185 10.99 -22.65 -35.38
N PRO A 186 10.48 -22.24 -36.55
CA PRO A 186 9.86 -23.18 -37.47
C PRO A 186 10.95 -24.02 -38.15
N ALA A 187 10.72 -25.32 -38.21
CA ALA A 187 11.35 -26.23 -39.16
C ALA A 187 10.29 -26.73 -40.15
#